data_AF-A0A6C1SIJ5-F1
#
_entry.id   AF-A0A6C1SIJ5-F1
#
_cell.length_a   1.000
_cell.length_b   1.000
_cell.length_c   1.000
_cell.angle_alpha   90.00
_cell.angle_beta   90.00
_cell.angle_gamma   90.00
#
_symmetry.space_group_name_H-M   'P 1'
#
loop_
_entity.id
_entity.type
_entity.pdbx_description
1 polymer ?
#
loop_
_entity_poly.entity_id
_entity_poly.type
_entity_poly.pdbx_seq_one_letter_code
_entity_poly.pdbx_strand_id
1 'polypeptide(L)'
;MTANRLLALGWGLAFAGGLALLSAACDPPGTGADGNAVPAATALHPACCTPWFESGAAEVSLPECRAADGRLEGLETGFTVFTPESGEDGLPPGYTAARALGRLADGREAHWVVHSGGGTGQFSSVLAVTVDGDTLRIIAALPIGDRANGGIVNAAVDAGVLTVERSLTPFDLAALLYQAWGGSDDRPFGLRAYDDLPACAVCRMADAAYRVSADFDQQLQGVRVDAEGLAALDGFRTAPPFDCLFGFATAELGLDWISADRLAEMAAAYRSRCIAGG
;
A
#
# COMPACT_ATOMS: atom_id res chain seq x y z
N MET A 1 -25.82 13.26 26.85
CA MET A 1 -27.29 13.30 26.70
C MET A 1 -27.57 13.63 25.24
N THR A 2 -27.72 12.60 24.39
CA THR A 2 -29.01 12.14 23.81
C THR A 2 -29.65 13.22 22.92
N ALA A 3 -29.97 13.02 21.65
CA ALA A 3 -30.06 11.80 20.85
C ALA A 3 -30.19 12.13 19.35
N ASN A 4 -29.76 11.15 18.55
CA ASN A 4 -30.25 10.73 17.23
C ASN A 4 -31.67 11.16 16.79
N ARG A 5 -31.82 11.37 15.47
CA ARG A 5 -32.81 10.75 14.54
C ARG A 5 -32.54 11.29 13.11
N LEU A 6 -32.08 10.51 12.13
CA LEU A 6 -32.73 9.48 11.28
C LEU A 6 -33.94 9.94 10.42
N LEU A 7 -33.74 9.76 9.10
CA LEU A 7 -34.65 9.30 8.02
C LEU A 7 -35.62 10.25 7.28
N ALA A 8 -35.49 10.22 5.95
CA ALA A 8 -36.56 10.11 4.96
C ALA A 8 -35.98 9.36 3.72
N LEU A 9 -36.40 8.14 3.34
CA LEU A 9 -37.57 7.77 2.53
C LEU A 9 -37.70 8.64 1.26
N GLY A 10 -37.74 8.16 0.02
CA GLY A 10 -37.95 6.83 -0.55
C GLY A 10 -38.84 7.01 -1.79
N TRP A 11 -38.53 6.38 -2.93
CA TRP A 11 -39.47 6.17 -4.04
C TRP A 11 -39.18 4.82 -4.68
N GLY A 12 -40.19 3.95 -4.68
CA GLY A 12 -40.19 2.71 -5.45
C GLY A 12 -40.91 2.91 -6.79
N LEU A 13 -40.57 2.05 -7.75
CA LEU A 13 -41.49 1.65 -8.82
C LEU A 13 -41.01 0.31 -9.39
N ALA A 14 -41.95 -0.64 -9.39
CA ALA A 14 -41.79 -1.98 -9.91
C ALA A 14 -41.88 -1.98 -11.44
N PHE A 15 -41.03 -2.77 -12.09
CA PHE A 15 -41.28 -3.27 -13.44
C PHE A 15 -41.04 -4.78 -13.45
N ALA A 16 -42.12 -5.51 -13.72
CA ALA A 16 -42.09 -6.91 -14.11
C ALA A 16 -41.93 -6.99 -15.63
N GLY A 17 -40.96 -7.76 -16.10
CA GLY A 17 -40.75 -8.04 -17.51
C GLY A 17 -39.66 -9.09 -17.66
N GLY A 18 -40.05 -10.33 -17.95
CA GLY A 18 -39.09 -11.41 -18.19
C GLY A 18 -38.41 -11.27 -19.55
N LEU A 19 -37.13 -11.65 -19.62
CA LEU A 19 -36.50 -12.09 -20.86
C LEU A 19 -35.18 -12.85 -20.57
N ALA A 20 -35.08 -14.02 -21.19
CA ALA A 20 -33.89 -14.77 -21.61
C ALA A 20 -32.67 -14.89 -20.67
N LEU A 21 -32.42 -16.12 -20.21
CA LEU A 21 -31.11 -16.61 -19.78
C LEU A 21 -30.13 -16.55 -20.97
N LEU A 22 -29.24 -15.57 -20.97
CA LEU A 22 -27.99 -15.59 -21.72
C LEU A 22 -26.86 -15.95 -20.75
N SER A 23 -26.29 -17.13 -20.94
CA SER A 23 -25.02 -17.52 -20.35
C SER A 23 -23.91 -16.64 -20.92
N ALA A 24 -23.51 -15.60 -20.19
CA ALA A 24 -22.26 -14.90 -20.45
C ALA A 24 -21.14 -15.70 -19.75
N ALA A 25 -20.35 -16.41 -20.56
CA ALA A 25 -19.05 -16.91 -20.14
C ALA A 25 -18.17 -15.69 -19.82
N CYS A 26 -17.56 -15.67 -18.64
CA CYS A 26 -16.48 -14.75 -18.33
C CYS A 26 -15.24 -15.19 -19.13
N ASP A 27 -15.11 -14.67 -20.35
CA ASP A 27 -13.81 -14.67 -21.03
C ASP A 27 -12.87 -13.70 -20.29
N PRO A 28 -11.59 -14.07 -20.08
CA PRO A 28 -10.59 -13.14 -19.56
C PRO A 28 -10.44 -11.96 -20.52
N PRO A 29 -10.19 -10.73 -20.03
CA PRO A 29 -10.03 -9.57 -20.88
C PRO A 29 -8.86 -9.77 -21.84
N GLY A 30 -9.19 -9.88 -23.12
CA GLY A 30 -8.24 -9.90 -24.21
C GLY A 30 -7.56 -8.54 -24.39
N THR A 31 -6.29 -8.60 -24.75
CA THR A 31 -5.42 -7.47 -25.11
C THR A 31 -5.93 -6.78 -26.39
N GLY A 32 -6.89 -5.87 -26.25
CA GLY A 32 -7.32 -4.95 -27.30
C GLY A 32 -6.36 -3.77 -27.39
N ALA A 33 -5.57 -3.70 -28.46
CA ALA A 33 -4.66 -2.62 -28.75
C ALA A 33 -5.39 -1.46 -29.44
N ASP A 34 -5.95 -0.54 -28.66
CA ASP A 34 -6.50 0.73 -29.17
C ASP A 34 -5.61 1.92 -28.76
N GLY A 35 -4.77 2.36 -29.70
CA GLY A 35 -4.56 3.75 -30.14
C GLY A 35 -4.21 4.92 -29.20
N ASN A 36 -4.38 4.83 -27.89
CA ASN A 36 -4.08 5.91 -26.93
C ASN A 36 -2.89 5.49 -26.05
N ALA A 37 -1.69 5.44 -26.64
CA ALA A 37 -0.48 5.29 -25.86
C ALA A 37 -0.29 6.54 -25.00
N VAL A 38 -0.61 6.44 -23.71
CA VAL A 38 -0.29 7.47 -22.72
C VAL A 38 1.24 7.66 -22.75
N PRO A 39 1.76 8.88 -22.93
CA PRO A 39 3.20 9.11 -22.92
C PRO A 39 3.81 8.57 -21.63
N ALA A 40 4.91 7.82 -21.76
CA ALA A 40 5.64 7.28 -20.61
C ALA A 40 6.04 8.40 -19.64
N ALA A 41 6.01 8.12 -18.34
CA ALA A 41 6.50 9.07 -17.33
C ALA A 41 8.01 9.29 -17.50
N THR A 42 8.46 10.51 -17.17
CA THR A 42 9.87 10.88 -17.28
C THR A 42 10.62 10.31 -16.09
N ALA A 43 11.74 9.61 -16.29
CA ALA A 43 12.54 9.13 -15.17
C ALA A 43 13.03 10.29 -14.28
N LEU A 44 12.73 10.22 -12.98
CA LEU A 44 13.16 11.22 -12.00
C LEU A 44 14.55 10.85 -11.46
N HIS A 45 15.42 11.85 -11.28
CA HIS A 45 16.68 11.64 -10.59
C HIS A 45 16.39 11.35 -9.12
N PRO A 46 16.83 10.21 -8.54
CA PRO A 46 16.35 9.80 -7.21
C PRO A 46 16.67 10.77 -6.08
N ALA A 47 17.79 11.51 -6.17
CA ALA A 47 18.12 12.55 -5.19
C ALA A 47 17.04 13.65 -5.09
N CYS A 48 16.22 13.85 -6.13
CA CYS A 48 15.12 14.81 -6.10
C CYS A 48 13.95 14.36 -5.20
N CYS A 49 13.92 13.11 -4.75
CA CYS A 49 12.93 12.60 -3.81
C CYS A 49 13.41 12.64 -2.36
N THR A 50 14.71 12.80 -2.12
CA THR A 50 15.30 12.78 -0.78
C THR A 50 14.72 13.85 0.15
N PRO A 51 14.57 15.14 -0.27
CA PRO A 51 14.03 16.17 0.61
C PRO A 51 12.61 15.90 1.13
N TRP A 52 11.81 15.13 0.38
CA TRP A 52 10.47 14.73 0.82
C TRP A 52 10.51 13.75 2.00
N PHE A 53 11.42 12.78 1.99
CA PHE A 53 11.59 11.84 3.10
C PHE A 53 12.18 12.51 4.34
N GLU A 54 13.13 13.42 4.16
CA GLU A 54 13.87 14.03 5.27
C GLU A 54 13.13 15.21 5.92
N SER A 55 12.38 15.98 5.11
CA SER A 55 11.78 17.25 5.56
C SER A 55 10.32 17.44 5.17
N GLY A 56 9.73 16.52 4.40
CA GLY A 56 8.37 16.69 3.86
C GLY A 56 8.27 17.78 2.81
N ALA A 57 9.38 18.15 2.14
CA ALA A 57 9.40 19.17 1.11
C ALA A 57 8.39 18.86 0.00
N ALA A 58 7.53 19.82 -0.32
CA ALA A 58 6.53 19.71 -1.39
C ALA A 58 7.07 20.21 -2.76
N GLU A 59 8.15 20.98 -2.75
CA GLU A 59 8.80 21.52 -3.95
C GLU A 59 10.31 21.26 -3.88
N VAL A 60 10.91 20.88 -5.00
CA VAL A 60 12.34 20.56 -5.11
C VAL A 60 12.91 21.18 -6.39
N SER A 61 14.05 21.87 -6.26
CA SER A 61 14.80 22.42 -7.41
C SER A 61 15.46 21.28 -8.20
N LEU A 62 15.05 21.10 -9.46
CA LEU A 62 15.59 20.06 -10.35
C LEU A 62 17.08 20.26 -10.64
N PRO A 63 17.58 21.48 -10.93
CA PRO A 63 19.01 21.71 -11.11
C PRO A 63 19.83 21.31 -9.87
N GLU A 64 19.36 21.67 -8.68
CA GLU A 64 20.07 21.37 -7.43
C GLU A 64 20.11 19.87 -7.15
N CYS A 65 18.98 19.18 -7.19
CA CYS A 65 18.95 17.75 -6.87
C CYS A 65 19.65 16.88 -7.94
N ARG A 66 19.71 17.33 -9.19
CA ARG A 66 20.46 16.64 -10.27
C ARG A 66 21.96 16.90 -10.21
N ALA A 67 22.38 17.98 -9.55
CA ALA A 67 23.79 18.28 -9.33
C ALA A 67 24.34 17.66 -8.04
N ALA A 68 23.54 16.86 -7.32
CA ALA A 68 23.96 16.20 -6.11
C ALA A 68 25.12 15.21 -6.37
N ASP A 69 26.19 15.36 -5.59
CA ASP A 69 27.37 14.49 -5.68
C ASP A 69 27.05 13.08 -5.14
N GLY A 70 27.31 12.07 -5.97
CA GLY A 70 27.05 10.68 -5.60
C GLY A 70 27.11 9.72 -6.78
N ARG A 71 26.84 8.46 -6.47
CA ARG A 71 26.80 7.37 -7.44
C ARG A 71 25.37 7.10 -7.87
N LEU A 72 25.16 6.99 -9.18
CA LEU A 72 23.92 6.49 -9.77
C LEU A 72 24.10 5.07 -10.30
N GLU A 73 23.12 4.22 -10.03
CA GLU A 73 23.08 2.84 -10.48
C GLU A 73 21.67 2.50 -10.98
N GLY A 74 21.57 1.94 -12.19
CA GLY A 74 20.31 1.39 -12.70
C GLY A 74 20.19 -0.08 -12.34
N LEU A 75 19.01 -0.50 -11.85
CA LEU A 75 18.68 -1.89 -11.54
C LEU A 75 17.79 -2.50 -12.62
N GLU A 76 17.87 -3.81 -12.82
CA GLU A 76 17.01 -4.56 -13.77
C GLU A 76 15.51 -4.43 -13.45
N THR A 77 15.19 -4.12 -12.19
CA THR A 77 13.82 -3.87 -11.71
C THR A 77 13.23 -2.53 -12.16
N GLY A 78 13.99 -1.74 -12.92
CA GLY A 78 13.63 -0.41 -13.42
C GLY A 78 13.88 0.73 -12.44
N PHE A 79 14.41 0.44 -11.25
CA PHE A 79 14.83 1.48 -10.32
C PHE A 79 16.15 2.10 -10.74
N THR A 80 16.25 3.42 -10.59
CA THR A 80 17.54 4.11 -10.50
C THR A 80 17.81 4.38 -9.03
N VAL A 81 18.99 4.03 -8.54
CA VAL A 81 19.44 4.25 -7.16
C VAL A 81 20.49 5.35 -7.15
N PHE A 82 20.33 6.30 -6.25
CA PHE A 82 21.31 7.32 -5.90
C PHE A 82 21.87 7.04 -4.51
N THR A 83 23.19 7.01 -4.39
CA THR A 83 23.92 6.90 -3.12
C THR A 83 24.87 8.10 -3.02
N PRO A 84 24.73 8.98 -2.02
CA PRO A 84 25.65 10.10 -1.83
C PRO A 84 27.07 9.59 -1.52
N GLU A 85 28.09 10.39 -1.81
CA GLU A 85 29.50 9.98 -1.60
C GLU A 85 29.83 9.73 -0.12
N SER A 86 29.18 10.46 0.78
CA SER A 86 29.33 10.34 2.23
C SER A 86 27.97 10.20 2.91
N GLY A 87 27.92 9.43 4.00
CA GLY A 87 26.78 9.44 4.90
C GLY A 87 26.84 10.60 5.89
N GLU A 88 25.71 10.87 6.53
CA GLU A 88 25.60 11.88 7.58
C GLU A 88 26.10 11.32 8.91
N ASP A 89 26.73 12.16 9.74
CA ASP A 89 27.07 11.87 11.14
C ASP A 89 27.84 10.55 11.38
N GLY A 90 28.66 10.13 10.42
CA GLY A 90 29.47 8.91 10.51
C GLY A 90 28.67 7.62 10.24
N LEU A 91 27.42 7.72 9.81
CA LEU A 91 26.67 6.60 9.28
C LEU A 91 27.16 6.24 7.88
N PRO A 92 26.96 4.98 7.44
CA PRO A 92 27.10 4.62 6.04
C PRO A 92 26.22 5.54 5.16
N PRO A 93 26.63 5.85 3.92
CA PRO A 93 25.78 6.61 3.02
C PRO A 93 24.44 5.88 2.84
N GLY A 94 23.36 6.63 3.02
CA GLY A 94 22.03 6.19 2.69
C GLY A 94 21.84 6.00 1.18
N TYR A 95 20.62 5.75 0.76
CA TYR A 95 20.29 5.76 -0.67
C TYR A 95 18.85 6.20 -0.88
N THR A 96 18.59 6.74 -2.06
CA THR A 96 17.24 6.96 -2.57
C THR A 96 17.14 6.28 -3.92
N ALA A 97 16.12 5.44 -4.11
CA ALA A 97 15.82 4.80 -5.38
C ALA A 97 14.48 5.30 -5.90
N ALA A 98 14.38 5.54 -7.19
CA ALA A 98 13.14 5.94 -7.84
C ALA A 98 12.88 5.11 -9.10
N ARG A 99 11.62 4.74 -9.31
CA ARG A 99 11.12 4.09 -10.51
C ARG A 99 9.87 4.81 -11.00
N ALA A 100 9.90 5.28 -12.25
CA ALA A 100 8.72 5.84 -12.89
C ALA A 100 7.66 4.73 -13.10
N LEU A 101 6.42 5.00 -12.70
CA LEU A 101 5.30 4.06 -12.85
C LEU A 101 4.43 4.36 -14.06
N GLY A 102 4.39 5.62 -14.49
CA GLY A 102 3.53 6.09 -15.58
C GLY A 102 2.81 7.38 -15.21
N ARG A 103 1.87 7.78 -16.06
CA ARG A 103 1.06 8.98 -15.88
C ARG A 103 -0.35 8.60 -15.42
N LEU A 104 -0.84 9.28 -14.39
CA LEU A 104 -2.20 9.15 -13.89
C LEU A 104 -3.19 9.78 -14.88
N ALA A 105 -4.48 9.43 -14.75
CA ALA A 105 -5.54 9.94 -15.63
C ALA A 105 -5.66 11.47 -15.65
N ASP A 106 -5.26 12.15 -14.57
CA ASP A 106 -5.25 13.62 -14.46
C ASP A 106 -3.95 14.28 -14.97
N GLY A 107 -3.04 13.49 -15.53
CA GLY A 107 -1.82 13.98 -16.14
C GLY A 107 -0.61 14.05 -15.20
N ARG A 108 -0.74 13.81 -13.89
CA ARG A 108 0.41 13.75 -12.96
C ARG A 108 1.26 12.51 -13.21
N GLU A 109 2.56 12.61 -12.97
CA GLU A 109 3.46 11.45 -13.05
C GLU A 109 3.54 10.74 -11.70
N ALA A 110 3.45 9.41 -11.70
CA ALA A 110 3.59 8.61 -10.50
C ALA A 110 4.97 7.93 -10.44
N HIS A 111 5.61 7.98 -9.29
CA HIS A 111 6.94 7.43 -9.04
C HIS A 111 6.93 6.60 -7.77
N TRP A 112 7.40 5.35 -7.85
CA TRP A 112 7.70 4.56 -6.66
C TRP A 112 9.10 4.92 -6.18
N VAL A 113 9.18 5.41 -4.94
CA VAL A 113 10.43 5.81 -4.30
C VAL A 113 10.70 4.93 -3.09
N VAL A 114 11.96 4.54 -2.94
CA VAL A 114 12.50 3.85 -1.75
C VAL A 114 13.62 4.71 -1.19
N HIS A 115 13.70 4.85 0.13
CA HIS A 115 14.70 5.67 0.79
C HIS A 115 15.25 5.00 2.05
N SER A 116 16.54 5.16 2.28
CA SER A 116 17.22 4.83 3.53
C SER A 116 18.22 5.94 3.85
N GLY A 117 18.17 6.47 5.08
CA GLY A 117 19.13 7.49 5.55
C GLY A 117 20.47 6.91 6.03
N GLY A 118 20.79 5.64 5.76
CA GLY A 118 22.03 4.99 6.21
C GLY A 118 21.89 4.18 7.51
N GLY A 119 20.74 4.26 8.17
CA GLY A 119 20.35 3.37 9.26
C GLY A 119 19.78 2.02 8.80
N THR A 120 19.09 1.31 9.69
CA THR A 120 18.47 0.01 9.37
C THR A 120 17.09 0.12 8.71
N GLY A 121 16.53 1.34 8.64
CA GLY A 121 15.22 1.61 8.04
C GLY A 121 15.28 1.66 6.52
N GLN A 122 14.25 1.14 5.87
CA GLN A 122 14.04 1.25 4.43
C GLN A 122 12.59 1.59 4.15
N PHE A 123 12.37 2.86 3.81
CA PHE A 123 11.06 3.46 3.64
C PHE A 123 10.65 3.46 2.18
N SER A 124 9.35 3.33 1.92
CA SER A 124 8.82 3.37 0.56
C SER A 124 7.52 4.16 0.48
N SER A 125 7.30 4.80 -0.67
CA SER A 125 6.07 5.51 -0.99
C SER A 125 5.89 5.61 -2.52
N VAL A 126 4.69 6.00 -2.96
CA VAL A 126 4.44 6.47 -4.33
C VAL A 126 4.14 7.97 -4.27
N LEU A 127 4.87 8.74 -5.07
CA LEU A 127 4.70 10.18 -5.23
C LEU A 127 3.96 10.48 -6.53
N ALA A 128 2.93 11.31 -6.49
CA ALA A 128 2.43 12.01 -7.67
C ALA A 128 3.10 13.37 -7.79
N VAL A 129 3.72 13.61 -8.94
CA VAL A 129 4.51 14.82 -9.18
C VAL A 129 4.09 15.52 -10.46
N THR A 130 4.40 16.81 -10.51
CA THR A 130 4.39 17.65 -11.72
C THR A 130 5.70 18.41 -11.81
N VAL A 131 6.13 18.75 -13.02
CA VAL A 131 7.29 19.62 -13.25
C VAL A 131 6.81 20.96 -13.82
N ASP A 132 7.21 22.05 -13.18
CA ASP A 132 6.94 23.43 -13.60
C ASP A 132 8.28 24.16 -13.75
N GLY A 133 8.74 24.29 -15.00
CA GLY A 133 10.09 24.77 -15.30
C GLY A 133 11.17 23.89 -14.66
N ASP A 134 11.96 24.48 -13.77
CA ASP A 134 13.04 23.82 -13.03
C ASP A 134 12.61 23.32 -11.65
N THR A 135 11.31 23.33 -11.34
CA THR A 135 10.78 22.88 -10.05
C THR A 135 9.98 21.59 -10.20
N LEU A 136 10.37 20.56 -9.43
CA LEU A 136 9.54 19.39 -9.17
C LEU A 136 8.57 19.71 -8.03
N ARG A 137 7.28 19.53 -8.27
CA ARG A 137 6.24 19.63 -7.22
C ARG A 137 5.69 18.26 -6.89
N ILE A 138 5.65 17.92 -5.61
CA ILE A 138 4.99 16.72 -5.07
C ILE A 138 3.57 17.11 -4.70
N ILE A 139 2.62 16.66 -5.52
CA ILE A 139 1.20 17.03 -5.40
C ILE A 139 0.48 16.14 -4.38
N ALA A 140 0.84 14.86 -4.36
CA ALA A 140 0.31 13.89 -3.41
C ALA A 140 1.32 12.77 -3.19
N ALA A 141 1.19 12.08 -2.06
CA ALA A 141 2.02 10.92 -1.74
C ALA A 141 1.20 9.90 -0.95
N LEU A 142 1.50 8.61 -1.17
CA LEU A 142 0.99 7.57 -0.29
C LEU A 142 1.70 7.62 1.07
N PRO A 143 1.04 7.15 2.16
CA PRO A 143 1.68 7.04 3.45
C PRO A 143 2.97 6.20 3.37
N ILE A 144 4.03 6.69 4.02
CA ILE A 144 5.32 6.00 4.08
C ILE A 144 5.15 4.67 4.85
N GLY A 145 5.84 3.62 4.42
CA GLY A 145 5.98 2.38 5.18
C GLY A 145 7.40 1.81 5.14
N ASP A 146 7.77 1.03 6.16
CA ASP A 146 9.09 0.38 6.31
C ASP A 146 8.99 -1.12 6.09
N ARG A 147 9.45 -1.60 4.92
CA ARG A 147 9.48 -3.04 4.55
C ARG A 147 8.17 -3.76 4.90
N ALA A 148 8.17 -4.66 5.89
CA ALA A 148 6.98 -5.41 6.30
C ALA A 148 5.90 -4.54 6.96
N ASN A 149 6.29 -3.42 7.57
CA ASN A 149 5.41 -2.48 8.25
C ASN A 149 4.88 -1.44 7.27
N GLY A 150 3.95 -1.87 6.42
CA GLY A 150 3.29 -1.03 5.43
C GLY A 150 4.16 -0.65 4.23
N GLY A 151 5.35 -1.23 4.04
CA GLY A 151 6.18 -0.95 2.87
C GLY A 151 5.52 -1.46 1.58
N ILE A 152 5.80 -0.78 0.47
CA ILE A 152 5.30 -1.11 -0.85
C ILE A 152 6.13 -2.27 -1.42
N VAL A 153 5.46 -3.32 -1.90
CA VAL A 153 6.10 -4.48 -2.56
C VAL A 153 5.81 -4.53 -4.05
N ASN A 154 4.74 -3.86 -4.49
CA ASN A 154 4.46 -3.64 -5.89
C ASN A 154 3.71 -2.32 -6.10
N ALA A 155 3.97 -1.66 -7.24
CA ALA A 155 3.22 -0.50 -7.67
C ALA A 155 3.29 -0.39 -9.19
N ALA A 156 2.15 -0.04 -9.79
CA ALA A 156 2.00 0.12 -11.23
C ALA A 156 0.93 1.15 -11.55
N VAL A 157 1.06 1.81 -12.71
CA VAL A 157 -0.01 2.58 -13.31
C VAL A 157 -0.44 1.87 -14.60
N ASP A 158 -1.70 1.48 -14.67
CA ASP A 158 -2.31 0.91 -15.86
C ASP A 158 -3.55 1.71 -16.24
N ALA A 159 -3.65 2.09 -17.52
CA ALA A 159 -4.72 2.96 -18.04
C ALA A 159 -4.98 4.22 -17.17
N GLY A 160 -3.92 4.82 -16.60
CA GLY A 160 -4.02 6.00 -15.74
C GLY A 160 -4.50 5.74 -14.30
N VAL A 161 -4.66 4.48 -13.90
CA VAL A 161 -5.06 4.04 -12.56
C VAL A 161 -3.84 3.51 -11.83
N LEU A 162 -3.57 4.06 -10.63
CA LEU A 162 -2.52 3.56 -9.75
C LEU A 162 -3.04 2.37 -8.93
N THR A 163 -2.29 1.27 -8.95
CA THR A 163 -2.47 0.14 -8.05
C THR A 163 -1.19 -0.07 -7.24
N VAL A 164 -1.34 -0.38 -5.95
CA VAL A 164 -0.22 -0.65 -5.05
C VAL A 164 -0.49 -1.88 -4.19
N GLU A 165 0.56 -2.63 -3.91
CA GLU A 165 0.57 -3.74 -2.95
C GLU A 165 1.49 -3.38 -1.80
N ARG A 166 0.99 -3.50 -0.57
CA ARG A 166 1.73 -3.18 0.66
C ARG A 166 1.83 -4.40 1.55
N SER A 167 3.00 -4.60 2.14
CA SER A 167 3.18 -5.59 3.20
C SER A 167 2.37 -5.22 4.44
N LEU A 168 1.86 -6.25 5.11
CA LEU A 168 1.17 -6.17 6.37
C LEU A 168 1.93 -6.97 7.43
N THR A 169 2.12 -6.36 8.58
CA THR A 169 2.49 -7.06 9.81
C THR A 169 1.27 -7.78 10.41
N PRO A 170 1.46 -8.66 11.40
CA PRO A 170 0.34 -9.20 12.18
C PRO A 170 -0.59 -8.13 12.75
N PHE A 171 -0.02 -7.05 13.28
CA PHE A 171 -0.84 -5.94 13.78
C PHE A 171 -1.63 -5.26 12.66
N ASP A 172 -1.01 -5.00 11.51
CA ASP A 172 -1.69 -4.37 10.37
C ASP A 172 -2.83 -5.24 9.82
N LEU A 173 -2.64 -6.56 9.77
CA LEU A 173 -3.70 -7.50 9.38
C LEU A 173 -4.87 -7.46 10.35
N ALA A 174 -4.62 -7.44 11.66
CA ALA A 174 -5.67 -7.30 12.66
C ALA A 174 -6.39 -5.95 12.56
N ALA A 175 -5.66 -4.86 12.29
CA ALA A 175 -6.23 -3.54 12.08
C ALA A 175 -7.14 -3.50 10.84
N LEU A 176 -6.72 -4.12 9.74
CA LEU A 176 -7.50 -4.22 8.52
C LEU A 176 -8.78 -5.04 8.72
N LEU A 177 -8.70 -6.18 9.41
CA LEU A 177 -9.88 -6.95 9.79
C LEU A 177 -10.82 -6.10 10.66
N TYR A 178 -10.29 -5.37 11.64
CA TYR A 178 -11.09 -4.51 12.51
C TYR A 178 -11.86 -3.43 11.73
N GLN A 179 -11.21 -2.78 10.78
CA GLN A 179 -11.83 -1.80 9.89
C GLN A 179 -12.90 -2.44 9.00
N ALA A 180 -12.62 -3.61 8.43
CA ALA A 180 -13.59 -4.36 7.61
C ALA A 180 -14.85 -4.77 8.41
N TRP A 181 -14.71 -4.97 9.72
CA TRP A 181 -15.82 -5.23 10.63
C TRP A 181 -16.63 -3.97 11.02
N GLY A 182 -16.17 -2.78 10.64
CA GLY A 182 -16.78 -1.50 10.98
C GLY A 182 -16.23 -0.85 12.26
N GLY A 183 -15.08 -1.33 12.75
CA GLY A 183 -14.32 -0.70 13.83
C GLY A 183 -13.60 0.57 13.35
N SER A 184 -13.43 1.55 14.24
CA SER A 184 -12.83 2.85 13.89
C SER A 184 -11.97 3.48 14.99
N ASP A 185 -11.69 2.75 16.07
CA ASP A 185 -10.80 3.21 17.13
C ASP A 185 -9.32 2.92 16.83
N ASP A 186 -8.44 3.45 17.67
CA ASP A 186 -6.98 3.34 17.59
C ASP A 186 -6.42 2.00 18.11
N ARG A 187 -7.28 1.14 18.65
CA ARG A 187 -6.90 -0.13 19.26
C ARG A 187 -7.73 -1.25 18.66
N PRO A 188 -7.32 -1.80 17.50
CA PRO A 188 -8.11 -2.78 16.79
C PRO A 188 -8.35 -4.01 17.68
N PHE A 189 -9.63 -4.29 17.95
CA PHE A 189 -10.04 -5.33 18.90
C PHE A 189 -9.45 -5.20 20.33
N GLY A 190 -9.05 -3.99 20.74
CA GLY A 190 -8.35 -3.73 22.00
C GLY A 190 -6.87 -4.11 22.01
N LEU A 191 -6.30 -4.51 20.86
CA LEU A 191 -4.91 -4.93 20.73
C LEU A 191 -3.98 -3.72 20.54
N ARG A 192 -2.74 -3.86 21.00
CA ARG A 192 -1.66 -2.89 20.86
C ARG A 192 -0.55 -3.45 19.98
N ALA A 193 -0.01 -2.59 19.11
CA ALA A 193 1.18 -2.89 18.33
C ALA A 193 2.36 -3.18 19.27
N TYR A 194 3.22 -4.12 18.90
CA TYR A 194 4.40 -4.60 19.62
C TYR A 194 4.15 -5.34 20.93
N ASP A 195 3.15 -4.92 21.72
CA ASP A 195 2.80 -5.58 22.98
C ASP A 195 1.99 -6.87 22.75
N ASP A 196 0.95 -6.78 21.91
CA ASP A 196 0.00 -7.88 21.72
C ASP A 196 0.20 -8.57 20.35
N LEU A 197 0.63 -7.81 19.33
CA LEU A 197 0.94 -8.33 17.99
C LEU A 197 2.22 -7.68 17.42
N PRO A 198 3.08 -8.45 16.73
CA PRO A 198 4.24 -7.89 16.04
C PRO A 198 3.85 -6.83 15.01
N ALA A 199 4.57 -5.70 15.02
CA ALA A 199 4.42 -4.58 14.10
C ALA A 199 5.79 -4.11 13.59
N CYS A 200 6.67 -5.05 13.21
CA CYS A 200 8.07 -4.77 12.91
C CYS A 200 8.39 -4.83 11.41
N ALA A 201 9.48 -4.19 10.99
CA ALA A 201 9.88 -4.09 9.58
C ALA A 201 10.29 -5.41 8.91
N VAL A 202 10.44 -6.50 9.67
CA VAL A 202 10.71 -7.86 9.16
C VAL A 202 9.58 -8.85 9.46
N CYS A 203 8.53 -8.41 10.15
CA CYS A 203 7.44 -9.25 10.64
C CYS A 203 6.33 -9.36 9.58
N ARG A 204 6.64 -9.77 8.35
CA ARG A 204 5.64 -9.82 7.27
C ARG A 204 4.70 -11.01 7.46
N MET A 205 3.39 -10.76 7.36
CA MET A 205 2.37 -11.80 7.48
C MET A 205 1.51 -11.90 6.22
N ALA A 206 1.25 -10.78 5.56
CA ALA A 206 0.37 -10.71 4.39
C ALA A 206 0.75 -9.53 3.50
N ASP A 207 0.10 -9.43 2.35
CA ASP A 207 0.07 -8.27 1.49
C ASP A 207 -1.37 -7.81 1.26
N ALA A 208 -1.58 -6.50 1.21
CA ALA A 208 -2.83 -5.89 0.80
C ALA A 208 -2.64 -5.15 -0.53
N ALA A 209 -3.52 -5.41 -1.50
CA ALA A 209 -3.57 -4.61 -2.72
C ALA A 209 -4.65 -3.55 -2.66
N TYR A 210 -4.31 -2.37 -3.17
CA TYR A 210 -5.15 -1.19 -3.19
C TYR A 210 -5.23 -0.64 -4.61
N ARG A 211 -6.42 -0.16 -4.94
CA ARG A 211 -6.61 0.80 -6.04
C ARG A 211 -6.55 2.19 -5.45
N VAL A 212 -5.78 3.09 -6.06
CA VAL A 212 -5.60 4.45 -5.56
C VAL A 212 -6.40 5.42 -6.43
N SER A 213 -7.20 6.27 -5.79
CA SER A 213 -8.01 7.29 -6.48
C SER A 213 -7.16 8.46 -6.97
N ALA A 214 -7.77 9.38 -7.73
CA ALA A 214 -7.12 10.64 -8.11
C ALA A 214 -6.77 11.49 -6.87
N ASP A 215 -7.54 11.40 -5.79
CA ASP A 215 -7.27 12.12 -4.54
C ASP A 215 -6.26 11.38 -3.65
N PHE A 216 -5.63 10.31 -4.16
CA PHE A 216 -4.67 9.47 -3.45
C PHE A 216 -5.26 8.68 -2.27
N ASP A 217 -6.59 8.55 -2.23
CA ASP A 217 -7.27 7.65 -1.30
C ASP A 217 -7.06 6.19 -1.72
N GLN A 218 -6.83 5.32 -0.74
CA GLN A 218 -6.58 3.91 -0.96
C GLN A 218 -7.86 3.10 -0.79
N GLN A 219 -8.32 2.46 -1.86
CA GLN A 219 -9.44 1.51 -1.82
C GLN A 219 -8.88 0.09 -1.80
N LEU A 220 -9.04 -0.60 -0.66
CA LEU A 220 -8.63 -2.00 -0.52
C LEU A 220 -9.36 -2.88 -1.55
N GLN A 221 -8.60 -3.69 -2.27
CA GLN A 221 -9.12 -4.68 -3.22
C GLN A 221 -9.16 -6.07 -2.58
N GLY A 222 -8.20 -6.35 -1.70
CA GLY A 222 -8.09 -7.63 -1.03
C GLY A 222 -6.75 -7.83 -0.35
N VAL A 223 -6.60 -9.00 0.26
CA VAL A 223 -5.44 -9.42 1.03
C VAL A 223 -5.03 -10.83 0.62
N ARG A 224 -3.73 -11.09 0.63
CA ARG A 224 -3.15 -12.42 0.48
C ARG A 224 -2.14 -12.67 1.59
N VAL A 225 -2.21 -13.83 2.21
CA VAL A 225 -1.24 -14.23 3.23
C VAL A 225 0.09 -14.61 2.58
N ASP A 226 1.19 -14.16 3.18
CA ASP A 226 2.54 -14.50 2.73
C ASP A 226 2.99 -15.80 3.41
N ALA A 227 3.10 -16.88 2.64
CA ALA A 227 3.51 -18.19 3.16
C ALA A 227 4.91 -18.16 3.78
N GLU A 228 5.85 -17.44 3.15
CA GLU A 228 7.22 -17.32 3.62
C GLU A 228 7.27 -16.44 4.88
N GLY A 229 6.55 -15.32 4.86
CA GLY A 229 6.35 -14.45 6.02
C GLY A 229 5.79 -15.20 7.22
N LEU A 230 4.72 -15.99 7.03
CA LEU A 230 4.17 -16.84 8.09
C LEU A 230 5.20 -17.83 8.63
N ALA A 231 5.95 -18.52 7.77
CA ALA A 231 6.96 -19.48 8.24
C ALA A 231 8.05 -18.79 9.09
N ALA A 232 8.47 -17.58 8.70
CA ALA A 232 9.42 -16.78 9.46
C ALA A 232 8.86 -16.30 10.81
N LEU A 233 7.54 -16.18 10.93
CA LEU A 233 6.84 -15.72 12.12
C LEU A 233 6.56 -16.82 13.16
N ASP A 234 6.80 -18.10 12.87
CA ASP A 234 6.51 -19.21 13.80
C ASP A 234 7.25 -19.05 15.15
N GLY A 235 8.44 -18.43 15.15
CA GLY A 235 9.19 -18.11 16.36
C GLY A 235 8.54 -17.06 17.27
N PHE A 236 7.55 -16.31 16.78
CA PHE A 236 6.83 -15.27 17.55
C PHE A 236 5.58 -15.81 18.26
N ARG A 237 5.30 -17.12 18.15
CA ARG A 237 4.15 -17.84 18.73
C ARG A 237 4.23 -18.02 20.25
N THR A 238 4.39 -16.91 20.96
CA THR A 238 4.55 -16.90 22.42
C THR A 238 3.42 -16.13 23.12
N ALA A 239 2.58 -15.42 22.37
CA ALA A 239 1.46 -14.63 22.89
C ALA A 239 0.10 -15.13 22.35
N PRO A 240 -0.93 -15.28 23.20
CA PRO A 240 -2.25 -15.79 22.78
C PRO A 240 -2.91 -15.02 21.63
N PRO A 241 -2.89 -13.68 21.57
CA PRO A 241 -3.49 -12.94 20.44
C PRO A 241 -2.81 -13.28 19.10
N PHE A 242 -1.49 -13.41 19.12
CA PHE A 242 -0.72 -13.73 17.93
C PHE A 242 -0.97 -15.18 17.46
N ASP A 243 -0.97 -16.15 18.39
CA ASP A 243 -1.25 -17.55 18.05
C ASP A 243 -2.63 -17.73 17.39
N CYS A 244 -3.64 -17.01 17.89
CA CYS A 244 -4.96 -17.11 17.30
C CYS A 244 -5.03 -16.46 15.92
N LEU A 245 -4.43 -15.28 15.72
CA LEU A 245 -4.36 -14.63 14.41
C LEU A 245 -3.58 -15.49 13.41
N PHE A 246 -2.47 -16.09 13.81
CA PHE A 246 -1.67 -16.99 12.99
C PHE A 246 -2.47 -18.23 12.55
N GLY A 247 -3.13 -18.90 13.51
CA GLY A 247 -4.00 -20.04 13.23
C GLY A 247 -5.20 -19.67 12.36
N PHE A 248 -5.76 -18.48 12.55
CA PHE A 248 -6.84 -17.95 11.72
C PHE A 248 -6.38 -17.67 10.29
N ALA A 249 -5.24 -17.02 10.12
CA ALA A 249 -4.70 -16.70 8.79
C ALA A 249 -4.36 -17.98 8.01
N THR A 250 -3.73 -18.95 8.65
CA THR A 250 -3.40 -20.23 8.00
C THR A 250 -4.63 -21.05 7.62
N ALA A 251 -5.65 -21.10 8.48
CA ALA A 251 -6.82 -21.96 8.27
C ALA A 251 -7.90 -21.31 7.39
N GLU A 252 -8.18 -20.03 7.61
CA GLU A 252 -9.34 -19.35 7.03
C GLU A 252 -8.95 -18.48 5.85
N LEU A 253 -7.88 -17.67 6.01
CA LEU A 253 -7.39 -16.81 4.92
C LEU A 253 -6.74 -17.67 3.83
N GLY A 254 -5.98 -18.70 4.21
CA GLY A 254 -5.24 -19.54 3.28
C GLY A 254 -4.17 -18.75 2.54
N LEU A 255 -3.59 -19.33 1.49
CA LEU A 255 -2.57 -18.67 0.65
C LEU A 255 -3.18 -17.95 -0.58
N ASP A 256 -4.49 -18.04 -0.74
CA ASP A 256 -5.22 -17.47 -1.87
C ASP A 256 -5.58 -16.00 -1.62
N TRP A 257 -5.98 -15.33 -2.70
CA TRP A 257 -6.47 -13.95 -2.66
C TRP A 257 -7.86 -13.86 -2.04
N ILE A 258 -8.04 -12.91 -1.11
CA ILE A 258 -9.31 -12.66 -0.43
C ILE A 258 -9.78 -11.26 -0.76
N SER A 259 -10.96 -11.16 -1.37
CA SER A 259 -11.54 -9.87 -1.71
C SER A 259 -11.91 -9.05 -0.47
N ALA A 260 -11.95 -7.73 -0.62
CA ALA A 260 -12.39 -6.81 0.42
C ALA A 260 -13.78 -7.17 1.00
N ASP A 261 -14.72 -7.62 0.17
CA ASP A 261 -16.06 -8.01 0.62
C ASP A 261 -16.03 -9.22 1.57
N ARG A 262 -15.15 -10.18 1.30
CA ARG A 262 -14.99 -11.36 2.16
C ARG A 262 -14.27 -11.04 3.46
N LEU A 263 -13.43 -9.99 3.50
CA LEU A 263 -12.69 -9.62 4.71
C LEU A 263 -13.62 -9.23 5.87
N ALA A 264 -14.79 -8.66 5.61
CA ALA A 264 -15.77 -8.33 6.66
C ALA A 264 -16.32 -9.59 7.36
N GLU A 265 -16.64 -10.63 6.59
CA GLU A 265 -17.08 -11.93 7.13
C GLU A 265 -15.97 -12.57 7.96
N MET A 266 -14.74 -12.49 7.47
CA MET A 266 -13.57 -13.04 8.14
C MET A 266 -13.23 -12.27 9.41
N ALA A 267 -13.41 -10.96 9.42
CA ALA A 267 -13.23 -10.16 10.62
C ALA A 267 -14.24 -10.52 11.72
N ALA A 268 -15.49 -10.80 11.36
CA ALA A 268 -16.49 -11.29 12.32
C ALA A 268 -16.09 -12.66 12.91
N ALA A 269 -15.59 -13.57 12.06
CA ALA A 269 -15.10 -14.88 12.49
C ALA A 269 -13.87 -14.76 13.41
N TYR A 270 -12.89 -13.92 13.04
CA TYR A 270 -11.71 -13.63 13.84
C TYR A 270 -12.10 -13.07 15.21
N ARG A 271 -12.97 -12.05 15.26
CA ARG A 271 -13.46 -11.49 16.52
C ARG A 271 -14.12 -12.54 17.41
N SER A 272 -15.00 -13.36 16.84
CA SER A 272 -15.71 -14.39 17.61
C SER A 272 -14.76 -15.43 18.19
N ARG A 273 -13.74 -15.83 17.43
CA ARG A 273 -12.82 -16.92 17.80
C ARG A 273 -11.66 -16.45 18.68
N CYS A 274 -11.07 -15.31 18.36
CA CYS A 274 -9.80 -14.86 18.92
C CYS A 274 -9.94 -13.75 19.96
N ILE A 275 -11.05 -13.00 19.95
CA ILE A 275 -11.22 -11.83 20.82
C ILE A 275 -12.31 -12.06 21.87
N ALA A 276 -13.48 -12.55 21.46
CA ALA A 276 -14.64 -12.71 22.35
C ALA A 276 -14.69 -14.06 23.09
N GLY A 277 -13.95 -15.06 22.60
CA GLY A 277 -13.93 -16.43 23.13
C GLY A 277 -12.65 -16.81 23.88
N GLY A 278 -11.72 -15.87 24.06
CA GLY A 278 -10.45 -16.04 24.78
C GLY A 278 -10.42 -15.38 26.14
#